data_AF-A0A2G8K625-F1
#
_entry.id   AF-A0A2G8K625-F1
#
_cell.length_a   1.000
_cell.length_b   1.000
_cell.length_c   1.000
_cell.angle_alpha   90.00
_cell.angle_beta   90.00
_cell.angle_gamma   90.00
#
_symmetry.space_group_name_H-M   'P 1'
#
loop_
_entity.id
_entity.type
_entity.pdbx_description
1 polymer ?
#
loop_
_entity_poly.entity_id
_entity_poly.type
_entity_poly.pdbx_seq_one_letter_code
_entity_poly.pdbx_strand_id
1 'polypeptide(L)'
;MNNEPLPESFHVEKRLWRLNTEIVKEQKFNDEKLDEKLHGARVRARIQFVEADEKPTIRFYRDDTKSVVDRRIRAVCHPGGVVVESPQAVLGVFRSFFSNLYSRAAVSEDLQEDLLSGIDRPPPPESRNDSLGSNLSVGKLWTAVAAMKKGQSPSPDGLTAEFYRTWKVLGGDLRDVFANAFQLNYMSQTQRVGNIVLLSKSGDPLDPRNMRSITLLNVD
;
A
#
# COMPACT_ATOMS: atom_id res chain seq x y z
N MET A 1 16.13 50.23 53.51
CA MET A 1 16.32 48.97 52.74
C MET A 1 16.46 49.38 51.29
N ASN A 2 17.70 49.50 50.81
CA ASN A 2 17.97 49.95 49.44
C ASN A 2 17.72 48.78 48.49
N ASN A 3 16.65 48.88 47.69
CA ASN A 3 16.47 48.06 46.50
C ASN A 3 17.42 48.60 45.41
N GLU A 4 18.68 48.20 45.45
CA GLU A 4 19.56 48.42 44.30
C GLU A 4 19.07 47.55 43.12
N PRO A 5 18.85 48.14 41.93
CA PRO A 5 18.42 47.39 40.77
C PRO A 5 19.49 46.38 40.38
N LEU A 6 19.05 45.15 40.07
CA LEU A 6 19.93 44.06 39.68
C LEU A 6 20.78 44.46 38.46
N PRO A 7 22.05 43.99 38.39
CA PRO A 7 22.91 44.25 37.24
C PRO A 7 22.27 43.82 35.92
N GLU A 8 22.47 44.60 34.87
CA GLU A 8 21.87 44.36 33.55
C GLU A 8 22.23 42.96 32.99
N SER A 9 23.42 42.46 33.32
CA SER A 9 23.89 41.11 32.99
C SER A 9 22.95 40.00 33.51
N PHE A 10 22.38 40.17 34.71
CA PHE A 10 21.43 39.22 35.28
C PHE A 10 20.12 39.18 34.49
N HIS A 11 19.66 40.33 34.00
CA HIS A 11 18.46 40.42 33.17
C HIS A 11 18.67 39.86 31.76
N VAL A 12 19.89 39.92 31.22
CA VAL A 12 20.27 39.29 29.95
C VAL A 12 20.33 37.77 30.09
N GLU A 13 21.01 37.26 31.12
CA GLU A 13 21.14 35.81 31.37
C GLU A 13 19.78 35.15 31.62
N LYS A 14 18.90 35.81 32.40
CA LYS A 14 17.51 35.36 32.62
C LYS A 14 16.66 35.37 31.34
N ARG A 15 16.96 36.25 30.37
CA ARG A 15 16.30 36.26 29.05
C ARG A 15 16.83 35.13 28.17
N LEU A 16 18.14 34.91 28.13
CA LEU A 16 18.76 33.81 27.40
C LEU A 16 18.29 32.45 27.90
N TRP A 17 18.20 32.26 29.22
CA TRP A 17 17.69 31.02 29.80
C TRP A 17 16.23 30.75 29.41
N ARG A 18 15.38 31.79 29.44
CA ARG A 18 13.98 31.67 28.99
C ARG A 18 13.88 31.32 27.51
N LEU A 19 14.62 32.04 26.66
CA LEU A 19 14.65 31.78 25.22
C LEU A 19 15.11 30.35 24.92
N ASN A 20 16.17 29.88 25.57
CA ASN A 20 16.67 28.52 25.37
C ASN A 20 15.65 27.47 25.83
N THR A 21 14.91 27.76 26.92
CA THR A 21 13.83 26.89 27.40
C THR A 21 12.68 26.81 26.39
N GLU A 22 12.30 27.94 25.77
CA GLU A 22 11.28 28.00 24.72
C GLU A 22 11.71 27.20 23.47
N ILE A 23 12.96 27.39 23.01
CA ILE A 23 13.53 26.68 21.85
C ILE A 23 13.52 25.17 22.09
N VAL A 24 13.95 24.71 23.27
CA VAL A 24 13.94 23.27 23.60
C VAL A 24 12.53 22.70 23.65
N LYS A 25 11.54 23.48 24.10
CA LYS A 25 10.12 23.05 24.08
C LYS A 25 9.60 22.93 22.66
N GLU A 26 9.86 23.90 21.79
CA GLU A 26 9.46 23.84 20.38
C GLU A 26 10.11 22.67 19.65
N GLN A 27 11.40 22.41 19.91
CA GLN A 27 12.09 21.25 19.34
C GLN A 27 11.43 19.94 19.76
N LYS A 28 11.14 19.76 21.06
CA LYS A 28 10.42 18.56 21.56
C LYS A 28 9.04 18.39 20.92
N PHE A 29 8.28 19.47 20.81
CA PHE A 29 6.95 19.43 20.19
C PHE A 29 7.01 19.05 18.71
N ASN A 30 7.98 19.58 17.97
CA ASN A 30 8.19 19.22 16.57
C ASN A 30 8.64 17.75 16.41
N ASP A 31 9.51 17.27 17.28
CA ASP A 31 9.96 15.87 17.30
C ASP A 31 8.79 14.91 17.58
N GLU A 32 7.92 15.22 18.53
CA GLU A 32 6.72 14.41 18.84
C GLU A 32 5.76 14.34 17.66
N LYS A 33 5.46 15.49 17.03
CA LYS A 33 4.59 15.56 15.84
C LYS A 33 5.20 14.83 14.65
N LEU A 34 6.52 14.80 14.56
CA LEU A 34 7.25 14.07 13.54
C LEU A 34 7.18 12.56 13.80
N ASP A 35 7.36 12.11 15.04
CA ASP A 35 7.25 10.69 15.41
C ASP A 35 5.83 10.15 15.18
N GLU A 36 4.79 10.91 15.51
CA GLU A 36 3.39 10.54 15.24
C GLU A 36 3.13 10.30 13.75
N LYS A 37 3.59 11.22 12.88
CA LYS A 37 3.47 11.08 11.42
C LYS A 37 4.27 9.88 10.89
N LEU A 38 5.38 9.55 11.51
CA LEU A 38 6.34 8.56 11.02
C LEU A 38 6.14 7.17 11.63
N HIS A 39 5.35 7.06 12.69
CA HIS A 39 4.94 5.80 13.30
C HIS A 39 4.35 4.84 12.25
N GLY A 40 3.45 5.34 11.40
CA GLY A 40 2.86 4.54 10.33
C GLY A 40 3.90 4.05 9.30
N ALA A 41 4.94 4.84 8.99
CA ALA A 41 6.00 4.43 8.08
C ALA A 41 6.87 3.31 8.67
N ARG A 42 7.24 3.42 9.95
CA ARG A 42 7.96 2.37 10.70
C ARG A 42 7.22 1.04 10.71
N VAL A 43 5.92 1.08 10.98
CA VAL A 43 5.06 -0.12 10.98
C VAL A 43 5.03 -0.77 9.59
N ARG A 44 4.86 0.02 8.52
CA ARG A 44 4.85 -0.49 7.13
C ARG A 44 6.19 -1.06 6.68
N ALA A 45 7.30 -0.48 7.13
CA ALA A 45 8.65 -0.96 6.81
C ALA A 45 9.03 -2.23 7.59
N ARG A 46 8.21 -2.68 8.55
CA ARG A 46 8.43 -3.87 9.40
C ARG A 46 9.78 -3.89 10.11
N ILE A 47 10.20 -2.72 10.58
CA ILE A 47 11.48 -2.57 11.24
C ILE A 47 11.33 -3.08 12.67
N GLN A 48 11.85 -4.29 12.89
CA GLN A 48 11.96 -4.88 14.21
C GLN A 48 13.03 -4.10 14.96
N PHE A 49 12.59 -3.17 15.82
CA PHE A 49 13.45 -2.45 16.75
C PHE A 49 14.62 -1.69 16.09
N VAL A 50 14.45 -0.38 15.93
CA VAL A 50 15.58 0.51 16.22
C VAL A 50 15.90 0.26 17.69
N GLU A 51 17.17 0.02 18.03
CA GLU A 51 17.62 -0.14 19.42
C GLU A 51 16.87 0.84 20.30
N ALA A 52 16.25 0.37 21.38
CA ALA A 52 15.22 1.11 22.11
C ALA A 52 15.67 2.48 22.69
N ASP A 53 16.95 2.83 22.54
CA ASP A 53 17.57 4.10 22.93
C ASP A 53 18.06 4.98 21.77
N GLU A 54 18.05 4.50 20.51
CA GLU A 54 18.35 5.36 19.35
C GLU A 54 17.08 6.02 18.85
N LYS A 55 16.94 7.34 19.09
CA LYS A 55 15.93 8.15 18.41
C LYS A 55 16.09 7.96 16.90
N PRO A 56 15.00 7.74 16.13
CA PRO A 56 15.12 7.62 14.69
C PRO A 56 15.71 8.92 14.14
N THR A 57 16.97 8.84 13.70
CA THR A 57 17.72 10.01 13.24
C THR A 57 17.33 10.36 11.80
N ILE A 58 17.54 11.62 11.40
CA ILE A 58 17.40 12.06 10.01
C ILE A 58 18.08 11.13 8.98
N ARG A 59 19.14 10.43 9.41
CA ARG A 59 19.87 9.43 8.62
C ARG A 59 19.04 8.20 8.28
N PHE A 60 18.30 7.67 9.25
CA PHE A 60 17.40 6.53 9.04
C PHE A 60 16.32 6.84 8.00
N TYR A 61 15.74 8.04 8.05
CA TYR A 61 14.76 8.48 7.05
C TYR A 61 15.37 8.76 5.67
N ARG A 62 16.65 9.16 5.62
CA ARG A 62 17.39 9.25 4.35
C ARG A 62 17.55 7.89 3.68
N ASP A 63 17.67 6.82 4.44
CA ASP A 63 17.85 5.48 3.85
C ASP A 63 16.52 4.90 3.35
N ASP A 64 15.40 5.17 4.02
CA ASP A 64 14.06 4.81 3.53
C ASP A 64 13.70 5.60 2.25
N THR A 65 13.99 6.90 2.23
CA THR A 65 13.82 7.75 1.03
C THR A 65 14.75 7.36 -0.11
N LYS A 66 16.00 6.94 0.16
CA LYS A 66 16.88 6.35 -0.87
C LYS A 66 16.29 5.07 -1.45
N SER A 67 15.73 4.19 -0.63
CA SER A 67 15.10 2.95 -1.13
C SER A 67 13.92 3.21 -2.08
N VAL A 68 13.18 4.29 -1.84
CA VAL A 68 12.09 4.76 -2.73
C VAL A 68 12.64 5.37 -4.02
N VAL A 69 13.73 6.14 -3.93
CA VAL A 69 14.40 6.73 -5.09
C VAL A 69 15.02 5.66 -6.00
N ASP A 70 15.67 4.64 -5.41
CA ASP A 70 16.35 3.57 -6.16
C ASP A 70 15.36 2.66 -6.90
N ARG A 71 14.12 2.54 -6.40
CA ARG A 71 13.04 1.79 -7.05
C ARG A 71 12.33 2.57 -8.15
N ARG A 72 12.64 3.85 -8.34
CA ARG A 72 11.97 4.69 -9.34
C ARG A 72 12.46 4.33 -10.74
N ILE A 73 11.53 4.02 -11.63
CA ILE A 73 11.83 3.89 -13.06
C ILE A 73 12.15 5.29 -13.61
N ARG A 74 13.41 5.51 -13.97
CA ARG A 74 13.91 6.81 -14.44
C ARG A 74 13.71 7.03 -15.93
N ALA A 75 13.69 5.95 -16.69
CA ALA A 75 13.58 6.00 -18.14
C ALA A 75 12.91 4.73 -18.69
N VAL A 76 12.31 4.85 -19.87
CA VAL A 76 11.74 3.72 -20.63
C VAL A 76 11.86 4.01 -22.12
N CYS A 77 12.06 2.97 -22.93
CA CYS A 77 12.07 3.05 -24.38
C CYS A 77 10.63 3.00 -24.91
N HIS A 78 10.24 4.03 -25.64
CA HIS A 78 9.00 4.07 -26.40
C HIS A 78 9.06 3.01 -27.53
N PRO A 79 7.94 2.40 -27.95
CA PRO A 79 7.91 1.46 -29.08
C PRO A 79 8.52 1.99 -30.39
N GLY A 80 8.61 3.31 -30.56
CA GLY A 80 9.29 3.98 -31.68
C GLY A 80 10.82 4.08 -31.55
N GLY A 81 11.43 3.43 -30.55
CA GLY A 81 12.87 3.40 -30.31
C GLY A 81 13.43 4.60 -29.53
N VAL A 82 12.57 5.54 -29.10
CA VAL A 82 12.98 6.76 -28.39
C VAL A 82 12.95 6.52 -26.88
N VAL A 83 14.04 6.80 -26.19
CA VAL A 83 14.10 6.75 -24.71
C VAL A 83 13.50 8.02 -24.13
N VAL A 84 12.58 7.87 -23.18
CA VAL A 84 11.94 8.96 -22.46
C VAL A 84 12.27 8.89 -20.97
N GLU A 85 12.52 10.04 -20.35
CA GLU A 85 12.91 10.14 -18.93
C GLU A 85 11.94 11.00 -18.10
N SER A 86 11.09 11.78 -18.77
CA SER A 86 10.08 12.61 -18.10
C SER A 86 9.07 11.70 -17.37
N PRO A 87 8.74 11.98 -16.08
CA PRO A 87 7.85 11.10 -15.30
C PRO A 87 6.49 10.89 -15.95
N GLN A 88 5.93 11.94 -16.56
CA GLN A 88 4.65 11.89 -17.26
C GLN A 88 4.76 11.07 -18.55
N ALA A 89 5.89 11.19 -19.27
CA ALA A 89 6.14 10.42 -20.49
C ALA A 89 6.34 8.93 -20.17
N VAL A 90 7.13 8.61 -19.14
CA VAL A 90 7.34 7.24 -18.65
C VAL A 90 6.01 6.61 -18.26
N LEU A 91 5.18 7.33 -17.49
CA LEU A 91 3.84 6.86 -17.13
C LEU A 91 2.96 6.62 -18.36
N GLY A 92 3.02 7.51 -19.36
CA GLY A 92 2.29 7.39 -20.62
C GLY A 92 2.67 6.12 -21.39
N VAL A 93 3.97 5.80 -21.47
CA VAL A 93 4.46 4.57 -22.13
C VAL A 93 3.91 3.34 -21.44
N PHE A 94 4.05 3.23 -20.11
CA PHE A 94 3.54 2.06 -19.39
C PHE A 94 2.02 1.94 -19.44
N ARG A 95 1.29 3.06 -19.34
CA ARG A 95 -0.16 3.07 -19.48
C ARG A 95 -0.57 2.52 -20.84
N SER A 96 -0.02 3.04 -21.92
CA SER A 96 -0.30 2.56 -23.28
C SER A 96 0.06 1.08 -23.45
N PHE A 97 1.26 0.70 -23.02
CA PHE A 97 1.74 -0.68 -23.12
C PHE A 97 0.81 -1.67 -22.40
N PHE A 98 0.50 -1.45 -21.12
CA PHE A 98 -0.34 -2.37 -20.35
C PHE A 98 -1.80 -2.31 -20.76
N SER A 99 -2.33 -1.14 -21.16
CA SER A 99 -3.68 -1.05 -21.74
C SER A 99 -3.81 -1.90 -23.01
N ASN A 100 -2.80 -1.90 -23.87
CA ASN A 100 -2.79 -2.75 -25.07
C ASN A 100 -2.60 -4.22 -24.71
N LEU A 101 -1.66 -4.54 -23.80
CA LEU A 101 -1.37 -5.91 -23.40
C LEU A 101 -2.57 -6.63 -22.79
N TYR A 102 -3.36 -5.91 -21.98
CA TYR A 102 -4.56 -6.43 -21.32
C TYR A 102 -5.85 -6.12 -22.08
N SER A 103 -5.76 -5.61 -23.30
CA SER A 103 -6.94 -5.40 -24.13
C SER A 103 -7.57 -6.74 -24.52
N ARG A 104 -8.89 -6.75 -24.70
CA ARG A 104 -9.62 -7.94 -25.12
C ARG A 104 -9.22 -8.29 -26.56
N ALA A 105 -8.58 -9.43 -26.74
CA ALA A 105 -8.35 -10.01 -28.05
C ALA A 105 -9.59 -10.80 -28.50
N ALA A 106 -9.78 -10.93 -29.82
CA ALA A 106 -10.73 -11.87 -30.36
C ALA A 106 -10.28 -13.30 -30.03
N VAL A 107 -11.19 -14.11 -29.50
CA VAL A 107 -10.96 -15.52 -29.20
C VAL A 107 -11.84 -16.32 -30.15
N SER A 108 -11.26 -17.33 -30.81
CA SER A 108 -12.01 -18.28 -31.63
C SER A 108 -12.74 -19.25 -30.69
N GLU A 109 -14.06 -19.34 -30.85
CA GLU A 109 -14.89 -20.29 -30.10
C GLU A 109 -14.48 -21.73 -30.42
N ASP A 110 -14.19 -22.04 -31.70
CA ASP A 110 -13.68 -23.36 -32.12
C ASP A 110 -12.40 -23.75 -31.38
N LEU A 111 -11.41 -22.85 -31.28
CA LEU A 111 -10.17 -23.12 -30.52
C LEU A 111 -10.42 -23.29 -29.03
N GLN A 112 -11.43 -22.60 -28.48
CA GLN A 112 -11.81 -22.75 -27.08
C GLN A 112 -12.46 -24.11 -26.85
N GLU A 113 -13.37 -24.54 -27.73
CA GLU A 113 -13.98 -25.87 -27.67
C GLU A 113 -12.94 -26.98 -27.83
N ASP A 114 -12.03 -26.85 -28.81
CA ASP A 114 -10.92 -27.79 -29.01
C ASP A 114 -10.04 -27.91 -27.76
N LEU A 115 -9.68 -26.78 -27.13
CA LEU A 115 -8.90 -26.76 -25.88
C LEU A 115 -9.65 -27.45 -24.73
N LEU A 116 -10.95 -27.18 -24.60
CA LEU A 116 -11.79 -27.75 -23.54
C LEU A 116 -12.11 -29.24 -23.77
N SER A 117 -12.12 -29.70 -25.03
CA SER A 117 -12.37 -31.11 -25.38
C SER A 117 -11.34 -32.07 -24.77
N GLY A 118 -10.13 -31.60 -24.49
CA GLY A 118 -9.07 -32.37 -23.83
C GLY A 118 -9.26 -32.53 -22.31
N ILE A 119 -10.28 -31.90 -21.71
CA ILE A 119 -10.53 -31.97 -20.27
C ILE A 119 -11.51 -33.11 -19.97
N ASP A 120 -10.97 -34.30 -19.70
CA ASP A 120 -11.75 -35.49 -19.28
C ASP A 120 -12.04 -35.51 -17.77
N ARG A 121 -12.42 -34.37 -17.18
CA ARG A 121 -12.77 -34.29 -15.76
C ARG A 121 -14.28 -34.17 -15.60
N PRO A 122 -14.92 -35.04 -14.80
CA PRO A 122 -16.32 -34.88 -14.51
C PRO A 122 -16.57 -33.53 -13.82
N PRO A 123 -17.72 -32.89 -14.07
CA PRO A 123 -18.08 -31.65 -13.39
C PRO A 123 -18.10 -31.87 -11.87
N PRO A 124 -17.91 -30.79 -11.08
CA PRO A 124 -18.05 -30.87 -9.63
C PRO A 124 -19.43 -31.43 -9.25
N PRO A 125 -19.54 -32.17 -8.13
CA PRO A 125 -20.84 -32.60 -7.62
C PRO A 125 -21.76 -31.39 -7.43
N GLU A 126 -23.04 -31.55 -7.74
CA GLU A 126 -24.04 -30.47 -7.63
C GLU A 126 -24.08 -29.84 -6.23
N SER A 127 -23.90 -30.66 -5.19
CA SER A 127 -23.78 -30.20 -3.80
C SER A 127 -22.65 -29.18 -3.55
N ARG A 128 -21.56 -29.22 -4.33
CA ARG A 128 -20.50 -28.19 -4.27
C ARG A 128 -20.94 -26.89 -4.93
N ASN A 129 -21.65 -26.97 -6.05
CA ASN A 129 -22.19 -25.79 -6.71
C ASN A 129 -23.23 -25.11 -5.83
N ASP A 130 -24.12 -25.88 -5.20
CA ASP A 130 -25.10 -25.35 -4.24
C ASP A 130 -24.43 -24.68 -3.04
N SER A 131 -23.38 -25.29 -2.51
CA SER A 131 -22.62 -24.70 -1.40
C SER A 131 -21.93 -23.38 -1.78
N LEU A 132 -21.41 -23.28 -3.02
CA LEU A 132 -20.78 -22.06 -3.53
C LEU A 132 -21.82 -20.97 -3.88
N GLY A 133 -22.98 -21.37 -4.40
CA GLY A 133 -24.09 -20.46 -4.75
C GLY A 133 -24.96 -20.05 -3.57
N SER A 134 -24.84 -20.72 -2.42
CA SER A 134 -25.59 -20.38 -1.21
C SER A 134 -25.25 -18.98 -0.68
N ASN A 135 -26.21 -18.38 0.04
CA ASN A 135 -26.04 -17.07 0.66
C ASN A 135 -24.78 -16.99 1.53
N LEU A 136 -24.10 -15.85 1.45
CA LEU A 136 -22.90 -15.60 2.24
C LEU A 136 -23.25 -15.52 3.73
N SER A 137 -22.65 -16.44 4.52
CA SER A 137 -22.82 -16.46 5.97
C SER A 137 -21.65 -15.80 6.68
N VAL A 138 -21.92 -15.22 7.85
CA VAL A 138 -20.90 -14.64 8.75
C VAL A 138 -19.81 -15.68 9.09
N GLY A 139 -20.18 -16.95 9.29
CA GLY A 139 -19.22 -18.02 9.57
C GLY A 139 -18.26 -18.31 8.41
N LYS A 140 -18.77 -18.33 7.18
CA LYS A 140 -17.94 -18.50 5.97
C LYS A 140 -16.96 -17.33 5.82
N LEU A 141 -17.46 -16.11 6.02
CA LEU A 141 -16.64 -14.90 5.90
C LEU A 141 -15.57 -14.82 7.01
N TRP A 142 -15.91 -15.19 8.25
CA TRP A 142 -14.93 -15.31 9.32
C TRP A 142 -13.83 -16.33 9.00
N THR A 143 -14.21 -17.48 8.43
CA THR A 143 -13.24 -18.52 8.04
C THR A 143 -12.22 -17.96 7.04
N ALA A 144 -12.67 -17.16 6.08
CA ALA A 144 -11.79 -16.48 5.13
C ALA A 144 -10.86 -15.47 5.82
N VAL A 145 -11.42 -14.58 6.66
CA VAL A 145 -10.63 -13.57 7.41
C VAL A 145 -9.60 -14.22 8.34
N ALA A 146 -9.97 -15.30 9.02
CA ALA A 146 -9.10 -16.03 9.92
C ALA A 146 -7.91 -16.68 9.19
N ALA A 147 -8.12 -17.12 7.95
CA ALA A 147 -7.09 -17.71 7.09
C ALA A 147 -6.13 -16.69 6.46
N MET A 148 -6.48 -15.39 6.44
CA MET A 148 -5.61 -14.35 5.88
C MET A 148 -4.27 -14.27 6.59
N LYS A 149 -3.18 -14.17 5.83
CA LYS A 149 -1.82 -14.07 6.38
C LYS A 149 -1.66 -12.74 7.14
N LYS A 150 -1.13 -12.82 8.36
CA LYS A 150 -0.81 -11.66 9.19
C LYS A 150 0.41 -10.91 8.69
N GLY A 151 0.50 -9.65 9.08
CA GLY A 151 1.60 -8.74 8.83
C GLY A 151 1.88 -8.58 7.35
N GLN A 152 0.88 -8.72 6.47
CA GLN A 152 1.03 -8.32 5.07
C GLN A 152 1.02 -6.80 4.97
N SER A 153 1.71 -6.27 3.95
CA SER A 153 1.74 -4.83 3.75
C SER A 153 0.33 -4.33 3.46
N PRO A 154 -0.10 -3.21 4.04
CA PRO A 154 -1.43 -2.68 3.81
C PRO A 154 -1.58 -2.26 2.35
N SER A 155 -2.82 -2.31 1.90
CA SER A 155 -3.24 -1.86 0.58
C SER A 155 -3.33 -0.32 0.56
N PRO A 156 -3.73 0.31 -0.57
CA PRO A 156 -3.79 1.77 -0.69
C PRO A 156 -4.65 2.47 0.38
N ASP A 157 -5.63 1.75 0.95
CA ASP A 157 -6.49 2.22 2.04
C ASP A 157 -5.85 2.16 3.44
N GLY A 158 -4.69 1.51 3.58
CA GLY A 158 -4.01 1.35 4.87
C GLY A 158 -4.54 0.21 5.74
N LEU A 159 -5.58 -0.52 5.32
CA LEU A 159 -6.21 -1.57 6.12
C LEU A 159 -5.51 -2.91 5.90
N THR A 160 -5.29 -3.64 7.00
CA THR A 160 -4.60 -4.94 7.01
C THR A 160 -5.55 -6.05 7.42
N ALA A 161 -5.17 -7.31 7.22
CA ALA A 161 -5.96 -8.46 7.69
C ALA A 161 -6.27 -8.38 9.20
N GLU A 162 -5.39 -7.77 9.99
CA GLU A 162 -5.58 -7.51 11.42
C GLU A 162 -6.76 -6.59 11.71
N PHE A 163 -7.00 -5.60 10.86
CA PHE A 163 -8.18 -4.74 10.96
C PHE A 163 -9.46 -5.56 10.78
N TYR A 164 -9.55 -6.37 9.73
CA TYR A 164 -10.72 -7.22 9.48
C TYR A 164 -10.91 -8.34 10.53
N ARG A 165 -9.82 -8.70 11.24
CA ARG A 165 -9.89 -9.61 12.40
C ARG A 165 -10.57 -8.98 13.63
N THR A 166 -10.87 -7.68 13.64
CA THR A 166 -11.82 -7.06 14.60
C THR A 166 -13.29 -7.45 14.30
N TRP A 167 -13.47 -8.73 14.01
CA TRP A 167 -14.66 -9.34 13.43
C TRP A 167 -15.93 -9.16 14.27
N LYS A 168 -15.78 -9.07 15.59
CA LYS A 168 -16.90 -8.83 16.50
C LYS A 168 -17.63 -7.51 16.21
N VAL A 169 -16.92 -6.53 15.65
CA VAL A 169 -17.47 -5.22 15.28
C VAL A 169 -17.87 -5.21 13.81
N LEU A 170 -17.00 -5.67 12.91
CA LEU A 170 -17.17 -5.50 11.46
C LEU A 170 -17.93 -6.63 10.75
N GLY A 171 -18.10 -7.80 11.38
CA GLY A 171 -18.50 -9.02 10.67
C GLY A 171 -19.90 -8.97 10.05
N GLY A 172 -20.83 -8.27 10.70
CA GLY A 172 -22.16 -8.02 10.16
C GLY A 172 -22.10 -7.15 8.91
N ASP A 173 -21.55 -5.94 9.05
CA ASP A 173 -21.45 -4.97 7.96
C ASP A 173 -20.67 -5.52 6.74
N LEU A 174 -19.58 -6.26 6.96
CA LEU A 174 -18.84 -6.90 5.88
C LEU A 174 -19.70 -7.93 5.14
N ARG A 175 -20.49 -8.75 5.86
CA ARG A 175 -21.42 -9.70 5.24
C ARG A 175 -22.45 -8.97 4.39
N ASP A 176 -22.94 -7.83 4.84
CA ASP A 176 -23.91 -7.00 4.12
C ASP A 176 -23.31 -6.43 2.84
N VAL A 177 -22.10 -5.88 2.91
CA VAL A 177 -21.35 -5.35 1.75
C VAL A 177 -21.12 -6.44 0.70
N PHE A 178 -20.60 -7.60 1.09
CA PHE A 178 -20.32 -8.67 0.13
C PHE A 178 -21.58 -9.35 -0.41
N ALA A 179 -22.63 -9.51 0.42
CA ALA A 179 -23.90 -10.03 -0.06
C ALA A 179 -24.53 -9.10 -1.10
N ASN A 180 -24.47 -7.78 -0.87
CA ASN A 180 -24.94 -6.78 -1.83
C ASN A 180 -24.11 -6.85 -3.13
N ALA A 181 -22.77 -6.90 -3.01
CA ALA A 181 -21.89 -7.00 -4.16
C ALA A 181 -22.15 -8.26 -5.01
N PHE A 182 -22.45 -9.39 -4.36
CA PHE A 182 -22.80 -10.63 -5.03
C PHE A 182 -24.15 -10.53 -5.75
N GLN A 183 -25.17 -9.96 -5.10
CA GLN A 183 -26.50 -9.78 -5.69
C GLN A 183 -26.50 -8.80 -6.87
N LEU A 184 -25.75 -7.70 -6.78
CA LEU A 184 -25.65 -6.71 -7.85
C LEU A 184 -24.63 -7.09 -8.93
N ASN A 185 -23.85 -8.16 -8.71
CA ASN A 185 -22.69 -8.51 -9.53
C ASN A 185 -21.71 -7.33 -9.70
N TYR A 186 -21.54 -6.53 -8.64
CA TYR A 186 -20.79 -5.28 -8.69
C TYR A 186 -20.26 -4.89 -7.30
N MET A 187 -18.94 -4.67 -7.20
CA MET A 187 -18.29 -4.28 -5.94
C MET A 187 -18.48 -2.78 -5.61
N SER A 188 -17.94 -2.30 -4.49
CA SER A 188 -17.84 -0.86 -4.24
C SER A 188 -16.73 -0.20 -5.08
N GLN A 189 -16.68 1.13 -5.12
CA GLN A 189 -15.63 1.85 -5.85
C GLN A 189 -14.24 1.54 -5.28
N THR A 190 -14.10 1.52 -3.95
CA THR A 190 -12.82 1.29 -3.26
C THR A 190 -12.29 -0.11 -3.52
N GLN A 191 -13.16 -1.14 -3.52
CA GLN A 191 -12.81 -2.53 -3.83
C GLN A 191 -12.35 -2.76 -5.29
N ARG A 192 -12.63 -1.82 -6.20
CA ARG A 192 -12.20 -1.88 -7.60
C ARG A 192 -10.95 -1.06 -7.89
N VAL A 193 -10.43 -0.32 -6.91
CA VAL A 193 -9.23 0.47 -7.08
C VAL A 193 -8.04 -0.32 -6.54
N GLY A 194 -6.91 -0.22 -7.22
CA GLY A 194 -5.66 -0.82 -6.78
C GLY A 194 -4.47 -0.04 -7.30
N ASN A 195 -3.35 -0.18 -6.59
CA ASN A 195 -2.08 0.43 -7.02
C ASN A 195 -1.32 -0.55 -7.91
N ILE A 196 -0.97 -0.11 -9.12
CA ILE A 196 -0.10 -0.89 -10.00
C ILE A 196 1.35 -0.60 -9.63
N VAL A 197 2.08 -1.64 -9.24
CA VAL A 197 3.52 -1.60 -8.99
C VAL A 197 4.24 -2.36 -10.10
N LEU A 198 5.33 -1.79 -10.59
CA LEU A 198 6.18 -2.41 -11.62
C LEU A 198 7.45 -2.96 -10.98
N LEU A 199 7.69 -4.26 -11.15
CA LEU A 199 8.91 -4.93 -10.71
C LEU A 199 9.79 -5.28 -11.91
N SER A 200 11.08 -4.96 -11.83
CA SER A 200 12.05 -5.30 -12.88
C SER A 200 12.25 -6.82 -13.02
N LYS A 201 12.25 -7.31 -14.25
CA LYS A 201 12.74 -8.64 -14.64
C LYS A 201 14.20 -8.55 -15.07
N SER A 202 14.81 -9.71 -15.31
CA SER A 202 16.05 -9.80 -16.09
C SER A 202 15.83 -9.26 -17.51
N GLY A 203 16.80 -8.54 -18.05
CA GLY A 203 16.76 -7.97 -19.40
C GLY A 203 17.09 -6.49 -19.40
N ASP A 204 16.86 -5.83 -20.54
CA ASP A 204 17.00 -4.38 -20.66
C ASP A 204 15.95 -3.67 -19.79
N PRO A 205 16.36 -2.86 -18.79
CA PRO A 205 15.44 -2.12 -17.92
C PRO A 205 14.66 -1.02 -18.65
N LEU A 206 15.10 -0.61 -19.85
CA LEU A 206 14.38 0.35 -20.66
C LEU A 206 13.21 -0.29 -21.43
N ASP A 207 13.18 -1.61 -21.57
CA ASP A 207 12.10 -2.30 -22.27
C ASP A 207 10.89 -2.51 -21.33
N PRO A 208 9.71 -1.97 -21.65
CA PRO A 208 8.52 -2.16 -20.81
C PRO A 208 8.10 -3.62 -20.65
N ARG A 209 8.46 -4.52 -21.57
CA ARG A 209 8.20 -5.97 -21.48
C ARG A 209 8.96 -6.64 -20.32
N ASN A 210 10.09 -6.04 -19.93
CA ASN A 210 10.91 -6.47 -18.81
C ASN A 210 10.42 -5.93 -17.46
N MET A 211 9.21 -5.34 -17.41
CA MET A 211 8.53 -5.01 -16.15
C MET A 211 7.39 -6.00 -15.88
N ARG A 212 7.26 -6.45 -14.63
CA ARG A 212 6.11 -7.19 -14.10
C ARG A 212 5.16 -6.21 -13.44
N SER A 213 3.96 -6.06 -13.99
CA SER A 213 2.86 -5.40 -13.30
C SER A 213 2.33 -6.30 -12.20
N ILE A 214 2.20 -5.73 -11.00
CA ILE A 214 1.46 -6.31 -9.87
C ILE A 214 0.44 -5.27 -9.44
N THR A 215 -0.83 -5.66 -9.40
CA THR A 215 -1.89 -4.82 -8.84
C THR A 215 -2.05 -5.15 -7.37
N LEU A 216 -1.81 -4.17 -6.51
CA LEU A 216 -2.07 -4.22 -5.08
C LEU A 216 -3.52 -3.76 -4.85
N LEU A 217 -4.41 -4.73 -4.66
CA LEU A 217 -5.81 -4.51 -4.30
C LEU A 217 -5.96 -4.32 -2.79
N ASN A 218 -7.10 -3.77 -2.37
CA ASN A 218 -7.50 -3.78 -0.95
C ASN A 218 -7.67 -5.21 -0.43
N VAL A 219 -7.62 -5.34 0.90
CA VAL A 219 -7.67 -6.65 1.57
C VAL A 219 -9.09 -7.22 1.58
N ASP A 220 -10.12 -6.35 1.53
CA ASP A 220 -11.54 -6.71 1.46
C ASP A 220 -12.00 -7.16 0.07
#